data_AF-A0A9D5WGW4-F1
#
_entry.id   AF-A0A9D5WGW4-F1
#
_cell.length_a   1.000
_cell.length_b   1.000
_cell.length_c   1.000
_cell.angle_alpha   90.00
_cell.angle_beta   90.00
_cell.angle_gamma   90.00
#
_symmetry.space_group_name_H-M   'P 1'
#
loop_
_entity.id
_entity.type
_entity.pdbx_description
1 polymer ?
#
loop_
_entity_poly.entity_id
_entity_poly.type
_entity_poly.pdbx_seq_one_letter_code
_entity_poly.pdbx_strand_id
1 'polypeptide(L)'
;MLQVLYQRYPLLVHLCYSLLLLLTATACQPRAEAGYTSRARAETAGQHQPADPIQLLSELSKAFAEDSAPLARILGASPASLSRLMSRESSPTPEFRQQLSSTHRLYRQSGRDTRILRQQLDPEYKWYEYVLHYPLLYPLHPLLLVLVLLILYRLHRHPLVLILPLFTLFFLWIVALIYTSLTPLPRHA
;
A
#
# COMPACT_ATOMS: atom_id res chain seq x y z
N MET A 1 -34.94 6.41 -7.66
CA MET A 1 -34.17 7.40 -8.48
C MET A 1 -33.30 6.75 -9.55
N LEU A 2 -32.58 5.65 -9.29
CA LEU A 2 -31.70 5.00 -10.29
C LEU A 2 -32.45 4.56 -11.58
N GLN A 3 -33.68 4.06 -11.42
CA GLN A 3 -34.53 3.59 -12.53
C GLN A 3 -34.92 4.71 -13.51
N VAL A 4 -35.11 5.95 -13.02
CA VAL A 4 -35.46 7.12 -13.84
C VAL A 4 -34.24 7.65 -14.60
N LEU A 5 -33.05 7.56 -14.00
CA LEU A 5 -31.79 7.90 -14.66
C LEU A 5 -31.45 6.91 -15.80
N TYR A 6 -31.69 5.61 -15.58
CA TYR A 6 -31.43 4.56 -16.58
C TYR A 6 -32.31 4.72 -17.82
N GLN A 7 -33.59 5.07 -17.65
CA GLN A 7 -34.50 5.31 -18.77
C GLN A 7 -34.14 6.54 -19.59
N ARG A 8 -33.58 7.59 -18.96
CA ARG A 8 -33.34 8.87 -19.63
C ARG A 8 -31.95 8.98 -20.26
N TYR A 9 -30.96 8.26 -19.73
CA TYR A 9 -29.57 8.30 -20.21
C TYR A 9 -28.89 6.92 -20.13
N PRO A 10 -29.36 5.89 -20.87
CA PRO A 10 -28.85 4.53 -20.78
C PRO A 10 -27.36 4.43 -21.17
N LEU A 11 -26.94 5.15 -22.21
CA LEU A 11 -25.54 5.20 -22.65
C LEU A 11 -24.60 5.81 -21.59
N LEU A 12 -25.08 6.76 -20.79
CA LEU A 12 -24.29 7.42 -19.75
C LEU A 12 -24.07 6.50 -18.55
N VAL A 13 -25.10 5.73 -18.17
CA VAL A 13 -24.97 4.71 -17.11
C VAL A 13 -23.98 3.63 -17.56
N HIS A 14 -24.08 3.17 -18.80
CA HIS A 14 -23.11 2.21 -19.34
C HIS A 14 -21.69 2.78 -19.43
N LEU A 15 -21.50 4.03 -19.87
CA LEU A 15 -20.18 4.67 -19.90
C LEU A 15 -19.58 4.83 -18.50
N CYS A 16 -20.39 5.24 -17.52
CA CYS A 16 -19.94 5.39 -16.14
C CYS A 16 -19.59 4.04 -15.52
N TYR A 17 -20.38 3.00 -15.79
CA TYR A 17 -20.12 1.63 -15.33
C TYR A 17 -18.90 1.00 -16.01
N SER A 18 -18.73 1.22 -17.31
CA SER A 18 -17.54 0.80 -18.07
C SER A 18 -16.29 1.53 -17.60
N LEU A 19 -16.38 2.82 -17.29
CA LEU A 19 -15.26 3.60 -16.74
C LEU A 19 -14.90 3.11 -15.33
N LEU A 20 -15.91 2.83 -14.49
CA LEU A 20 -15.70 2.25 -13.16
C LEU A 20 -15.03 0.89 -13.25
N LEU A 21 -15.46 0.03 -14.19
CA LEU A 21 -14.85 -1.27 -14.48
C LEU A 21 -13.42 -1.13 -15.01
N LEU A 22 -13.14 -0.12 -15.84
CA LEU A 22 -11.79 0.13 -16.36
C LEU A 22 -10.85 0.61 -15.25
N LEU A 23 -11.35 1.47 -14.35
CA LEU A 23 -10.60 1.97 -13.20
C LEU A 23 -10.35 0.87 -12.16
N THR A 24 -11.32 -0.03 -11.94
CA THR A 24 -11.10 -1.19 -11.07
C THR A 24 -10.21 -2.25 -11.73
N ALA A 25 -10.32 -2.48 -13.03
CA ALA A 25 -9.46 -3.42 -13.75
C ALA A 25 -7.99 -2.97 -13.79
N THR A 26 -7.74 -1.65 -13.93
CA THR A 26 -6.39 -1.08 -13.87
C THR A 26 -5.83 -1.01 -12.46
N ALA A 27 -6.66 -0.81 -11.44
CA ALA A 27 -6.26 -0.90 -10.03
C ALA A 27 -6.03 -2.36 -9.55
N CYS A 28 -6.73 -3.32 -10.16
CA CYS A 28 -6.63 -4.74 -9.84
C CYS A 28 -5.63 -5.50 -10.70
N GLN A 29 -4.85 -4.85 -11.56
CA GLN A 29 -3.84 -5.56 -12.33
C GLN A 29 -2.72 -5.99 -11.36
N PRO A 30 -2.58 -7.29 -11.02
CA PRO A 30 -1.42 -7.72 -10.28
C PRO A 30 -0.24 -7.45 -11.20
N ARG A 31 0.65 -6.56 -10.79
CA ARG A 31 1.95 -6.39 -11.43
C ARG A 31 2.57 -7.79 -11.43
N ALA A 32 2.61 -8.41 -12.61
CA ALA A 32 3.09 -9.77 -12.78
C ALA A 32 4.44 -9.88 -12.09
N GLU A 33 4.51 -10.69 -11.03
CA GLU A 33 5.74 -11.04 -10.34
C GLU A 33 6.58 -11.93 -11.26
N ALA A 34 7.13 -11.33 -12.31
CA ALA A 34 8.21 -11.91 -13.07
C ALA A 34 9.48 -11.78 -12.22
N GLY A 35 9.92 -12.88 -11.61
CA GLY A 35 11.37 -13.13 -11.50
C GLY A 35 12.00 -13.32 -10.12
N TYR A 36 11.28 -13.51 -9.02
CA TYR A 36 11.92 -13.74 -7.71
C TYR A 36 11.73 -15.15 -7.12
N THR A 37 10.80 -15.95 -7.63
CA THR A 37 10.48 -17.26 -7.06
C THR A 37 11.51 -18.35 -7.35
N SER A 38 12.41 -18.18 -8.32
CA SER A 38 13.43 -19.18 -8.66
C SER A 38 14.75 -19.02 -7.89
N ARG A 39 15.11 -17.80 -7.46
CA ARG A 39 16.41 -17.56 -6.79
C ARG A 39 16.38 -17.87 -5.29
N ALA A 40 15.22 -17.76 -4.64
CA ALA A 40 15.07 -17.98 -3.21
C ALA A 40 15.09 -19.45 -2.77
N ARG A 41 15.00 -20.41 -3.71
CA ARG A 41 14.93 -21.85 -3.40
C ARG A 41 16.29 -22.57 -3.43
N ALA A 42 17.34 -21.92 -3.89
CA ALA A 42 18.67 -22.52 -4.02
C ALA A 42 19.59 -22.27 -2.80
N GLU A 43 19.26 -21.32 -1.92
CA GLU A 43 20.11 -20.95 -0.77
C GLU A 43 19.65 -21.55 0.57
N THR A 44 18.69 -22.47 0.58
CA THR A 44 18.20 -23.16 1.80
C THR A 44 19.05 -24.36 2.20
N ALA A 45 20.37 -24.30 2.00
CA ALA A 45 21.30 -25.34 2.42
C ALA A 45 22.55 -24.73 3.07
N GLY A 46 22.37 -23.97 4.15
CA GLY A 46 23.51 -23.56 4.97
C GLY A 46 23.25 -22.34 5.83
N GLN A 47 22.74 -22.57 7.05
CA GLN A 47 22.97 -21.82 8.30
C GLN A 47 21.73 -21.91 9.19
N HIS A 48 21.56 -23.09 9.79
CA HIS A 48 20.79 -23.25 11.01
C HIS A 48 21.68 -22.75 12.17
N GLN A 49 21.51 -21.49 12.57
CA GLN A 49 21.91 -21.03 13.89
C GLN A 49 20.64 -20.58 14.59
N PRO A 50 20.26 -21.17 15.74
CA PRO A 50 19.14 -20.69 16.52
C PRO A 50 19.55 -19.34 17.12
N ALA A 51 19.34 -18.26 16.38
CA ALA A 51 19.41 -16.93 16.96
C ALA A 51 18.30 -16.81 18.00
N ASP A 52 18.65 -16.32 19.19
CA ASP A 52 17.71 -16.09 20.28
C ASP A 52 16.56 -15.21 19.74
N PRO A 53 15.29 -15.66 19.78
CA PRO A 53 14.16 -14.91 19.25
C PRO A 53 14.05 -13.51 19.87
N ILE A 54 14.51 -13.33 21.10
CA ILE A 54 14.54 -12.01 21.74
C ILE A 54 15.59 -11.10 21.09
N GLN A 55 16.74 -11.64 20.69
CA GLN A 55 17.75 -10.88 19.96
C GLN A 55 17.24 -10.46 18.58
N LEU A 56 16.64 -11.39 17.82
CA LEU A 56 16.06 -11.09 16.51
C LEU A 56 14.97 -9.99 16.59
N LEU A 57 14.10 -10.10 17.60
CA LEU A 57 13.04 -9.13 17.82
C LEU A 57 13.62 -7.75 18.20
N SER A 58 14.66 -7.71 19.03
CA SER A 58 15.31 -6.46 19.44
C SER A 58 16.03 -5.74 18.29
N GLU A 59 16.67 -6.49 17.38
CA GLU A 59 17.27 -5.91 16.18
C GLU A 59 16.21 -5.27 15.28
N LEU A 60 15.10 -5.98 15.04
CA LEU A 60 13.99 -5.46 14.25
C LEU A 60 13.31 -4.28 14.93
N SER A 61 13.07 -4.33 16.25
CA SER A 61 12.45 -3.21 16.97
C SER A 61 13.31 -1.96 16.91
N LYS A 62 14.64 -2.10 17.01
CA LYS A 62 15.58 -1.00 16.87
C LYS A 62 15.59 -0.42 15.45
N ALA A 63 15.51 -1.27 14.44
CA ALA A 63 15.47 -0.83 13.04
C ALA A 63 14.20 -0.03 12.70
N PHE A 64 13.08 -0.33 13.38
CA PHE A 64 11.80 0.36 13.19
C PHE A 64 11.65 1.65 14.02
N ALA A 65 12.72 2.11 14.69
CA ALA A 65 12.80 3.42 15.36
C ALA A 65 11.65 3.71 16.35
N GLU A 66 11.46 2.81 17.32
CA GLU A 66 10.45 2.89 18.41
C GLU A 66 8.97 2.78 17.98
N ASP A 67 8.64 2.98 16.70
CA ASP A 67 7.32 2.69 16.16
C ASP A 67 7.09 1.18 16.05
N SER A 68 6.56 0.60 17.12
CA SER A 68 6.24 -0.82 17.20
C SER A 68 5.03 -1.24 16.36
N ALA A 69 4.17 -0.30 15.95
CA ALA A 69 2.93 -0.62 15.24
C ALA A 69 3.16 -1.29 13.87
N PRO A 70 4.07 -0.80 13.00
CA PRO A 70 4.34 -1.44 11.72
C PRO A 70 5.03 -2.80 11.87
N LEU A 71 5.92 -2.94 12.85
CA LEU A 71 6.57 -4.22 13.15
C LEU A 71 5.55 -5.25 13.69
N ALA A 72 4.66 -4.81 14.59
CA ALA A 72 3.58 -5.64 15.12
C ALA A 72 2.67 -6.16 14.01
N ARG A 73 2.30 -5.30 13.06
CA ARG A 73 1.50 -5.68 11.89
C ARG A 73 2.21 -6.70 11.00
N ILE A 74 3.49 -6.49 10.68
CA ILE A 74 4.30 -7.43 9.88
C ILE A 74 4.39 -8.80 10.56
N LEU A 75 4.56 -8.81 11.89
CA LEU A 75 4.68 -10.04 12.68
C LEU A 75 3.33 -10.68 13.03
N GLY A 76 2.19 -10.06 12.66
CA GLY A 76 0.86 -10.53 13.02
C GLY A 76 0.59 -10.52 14.53
N ALA A 77 1.26 -9.64 15.27
CA ALA A 77 1.17 -9.52 16.73
C ALA A 77 0.59 -8.15 17.13
N SER A 78 0.16 -8.02 18.39
CA SER A 78 -0.15 -6.70 18.95
C SER A 78 1.13 -6.04 19.48
N PRO A 79 1.23 -4.69 19.47
CA PRO A 79 2.35 -3.98 20.10
C PRO A 79 2.56 -4.40 21.58
N ALA A 80 1.47 -4.64 22.30
CA ALA A 80 1.51 -5.11 23.68
C ALA A 80 2.04 -6.56 23.82
N SER A 81 1.76 -7.42 22.83
CA SER A 81 2.33 -8.78 22.78
C SER A 81 3.84 -8.72 22.55
N LEU A 82 4.30 -7.82 21.69
CA LEU A 82 5.73 -7.62 21.44
C LEU A 82 6.45 -7.05 22.68
N SER A 83 5.82 -6.10 23.40
CA SER A 83 6.43 -5.54 24.62
C SER A 83 6.58 -6.60 25.72
N ARG A 84 5.55 -7.44 25.93
CA ARG A 84 5.62 -8.58 26.88
C ARG A 84 6.66 -9.62 26.50
N LEU A 85 6.85 -9.86 25.21
CA LEU A 85 7.91 -10.76 24.73
C LEU A 85 9.30 -10.14 25.01
N MET A 86 9.47 -8.85 24.74
CA MET A 86 10.70 -8.11 25.02
C MET A 86 11.04 -8.05 26.51
N SER A 87 10.04 -7.94 27.39
CA SER A 87 10.21 -7.97 28.86
C SER A 87 10.32 -9.39 29.45
N ARG A 88 10.29 -10.44 28.61
CA ARG A 88 10.30 -11.86 29.00
C ARG A 88 9.12 -12.29 29.89
N GLU A 89 8.04 -11.52 29.90
CA GLU A 89 6.78 -11.88 30.58
C GLU A 89 6.03 -12.99 29.85
N SER A 90 6.30 -13.18 28.55
CA SER A 90 5.70 -14.22 27.72
C SER A 90 6.75 -14.96 26.88
N SER A 91 6.41 -16.19 26.47
CA SER A 91 7.24 -17.01 25.58
C SER A 91 6.69 -17.00 24.16
N PRO A 92 7.55 -16.92 23.13
CA PRO A 92 7.10 -16.89 21.74
C PRO A 92 6.57 -18.26 21.31
N THR A 93 5.44 -18.28 20.61
CA THR A 93 4.90 -19.51 20.00
C THR A 93 5.83 -20.02 18.89
N PRO A 94 5.80 -21.31 18.55
CA PRO A 94 6.60 -21.86 17.44
C PRO A 94 6.32 -21.15 16.10
N GLU A 95 5.05 -20.88 15.81
CA GLU A 95 4.62 -20.14 14.62
C GLU A 95 5.19 -18.72 14.58
N PHE A 96 5.14 -18.01 15.71
CA PHE A 96 5.72 -16.68 15.82
C PHE A 96 7.24 -16.70 15.62
N ARG A 97 7.95 -17.70 16.14
CA ARG A 97 9.40 -17.85 15.89
C ARG A 97 9.72 -18.06 14.42
N GLN A 98 8.91 -18.85 13.72
CA GLN A 98 9.06 -19.04 12.28
C GLN A 98 8.80 -17.73 11.52
N GLN A 99 7.75 -16.99 11.88
CA GLN A 99 7.45 -15.69 11.26
C GLN A 99 8.52 -14.63 11.55
N LEU A 100 9.07 -14.62 12.77
CA LEU A 100 10.13 -13.69 13.17
C LEU A 100 11.43 -13.98 12.40
N SER A 101 11.81 -15.26 12.28
CA SER A 101 13.00 -15.65 11.54
C SER A 101 12.86 -15.40 10.03
N SER A 102 11.68 -15.64 9.43
CA SER A 102 11.42 -15.32 8.02
C SER A 102 11.49 -13.82 7.76
N THR A 103 10.87 -13.01 8.63
CA THR A 103 10.90 -11.54 8.55
C THR A 103 12.32 -10.99 8.69
N HIS A 104 13.09 -11.52 9.66
CA HIS A 104 14.47 -11.12 9.86
C HIS A 104 15.37 -11.51 8.68
N ARG A 105 15.15 -12.67 8.08
CA ARG A 105 15.85 -13.09 6.85
C ARG A 105 15.59 -12.12 5.71
N LEU A 106 14.33 -11.74 5.48
CA LEU A 106 13.95 -10.76 4.47
C LEU A 106 14.59 -9.40 4.76
N TYR A 107 14.63 -8.98 6.02
CA TYR A 107 15.31 -7.74 6.43
C TYR A 107 16.82 -7.74 6.11
N ARG A 108 17.50 -8.88 6.29
CA ARG A 108 18.90 -8.99 5.86
C ARG A 108 19.04 -8.97 4.34
N GLN A 109 18.16 -9.65 3.63
CA GLN A 109 18.15 -9.69 2.15
C GLN A 109 17.85 -8.31 1.54
N SER A 110 17.06 -7.48 2.21
CA SER A 110 16.77 -6.10 1.80
C SER A 110 17.88 -5.10 2.13
N GLY A 111 19.08 -5.57 2.46
CA GLY A 111 20.20 -4.68 2.82
C GLY A 111 20.00 -3.93 4.12
N ARG A 112 19.17 -4.47 5.04
CA ARG A 112 18.77 -3.82 6.31
C ARG A 112 17.94 -2.55 6.13
N ASP A 113 17.32 -2.37 4.97
CA ASP A 113 16.37 -1.29 4.72
C ASP A 113 14.95 -1.70 5.17
N THR A 114 14.41 -0.94 6.12
CA THR A 114 13.05 -1.13 6.64
C THR A 114 11.97 -0.70 5.66
N ARG A 115 12.25 0.22 4.73
CA ARG A 115 11.28 0.65 3.71
C ARG A 115 10.99 -0.49 2.75
N ILE A 116 12.03 -1.15 2.25
CA ILE A 116 11.91 -2.31 1.35
C ILE A 116 11.17 -3.45 2.07
N LEU A 117 11.52 -3.72 3.33
CA LEU A 117 10.84 -4.73 4.14
C LEU A 117 9.35 -4.41 4.30
N ARG A 118 9.00 -3.16 4.60
CA ARG A 118 7.61 -2.71 4.73
C ARG A 118 6.86 -2.79 3.39
N GLN A 119 7.48 -2.41 2.27
CA GLN A 119 6.84 -2.53 0.95
C GLN A 119 6.46 -3.98 0.59
N GLN A 120 7.24 -4.96 1.08
CA GLN A 120 7.00 -6.38 0.83
C GLN A 120 5.99 -7.00 1.78
N LEU A 121 6.06 -6.68 3.07
CA LEU A 121 5.33 -7.38 4.13
C LEU A 121 4.18 -6.59 4.76
N ASP A 122 4.19 -5.26 4.68
CA ASP A 122 3.15 -4.41 5.25
C ASP A 122 2.18 -3.94 4.14
N PRO A 123 0.95 -4.51 4.07
CA PRO A 123 -0.03 -4.13 3.06
C PRO A 123 -0.50 -2.67 3.20
N GLU A 124 -0.50 -2.13 4.43
CA GLU A 124 -0.89 -0.74 4.67
C GLU A 124 0.20 0.21 4.18
N TYR A 125 1.47 -0.14 4.39
CA TYR A 125 2.58 0.63 3.84
C TYR A 125 2.59 0.58 2.31
N LYS A 126 2.28 -0.57 1.70
CA LYS A 126 2.13 -0.71 0.25
C LYS A 126 0.99 0.16 -0.30
N TRP A 127 -0.14 0.22 0.40
CA TRP A 127 -1.25 1.10 0.04
C TRP A 127 -0.86 2.58 0.18
N TYR A 128 -0.18 2.95 1.27
CA TYR A 128 0.33 4.29 1.48
C TYR A 128 1.28 4.71 0.35
N GLU A 129 2.27 3.88 0.03
CA GLU A 129 3.22 4.10 -1.07
C GLU A 129 2.52 4.24 -2.43
N TYR A 130 1.49 3.42 -2.67
CA TYR A 130 0.68 3.50 -3.88
C TYR A 130 -0.11 4.80 -3.97
N VAL A 131 -0.83 5.19 -2.90
CA VAL A 131 -1.60 6.44 -2.86
C VAL A 131 -0.69 7.65 -2.98
N LEU A 132 0.46 7.60 -2.30
CA LEU A 132 1.49 8.61 -2.39
C LEU A 132 1.91 8.78 -3.85
N HIS A 133 2.33 7.72 -4.53
CA HIS A 133 2.83 7.79 -5.92
C HIS A 133 1.74 7.83 -6.99
N TYR A 134 0.47 7.72 -6.63
CA TYR A 134 -0.66 7.70 -7.58
C TYR A 134 -0.65 8.89 -8.57
N PRO A 135 -0.37 10.15 -8.16
CA PRO A 135 -0.31 11.28 -9.09
C PRO A 135 0.79 11.13 -10.15
N LEU A 136 1.93 10.52 -9.79
CA LEU A 136 3.04 10.28 -10.70
C LEU A 136 2.78 9.10 -11.65
N LEU A 137 2.12 8.06 -11.15
CA LEU A 137 1.75 6.88 -11.93
C LEU A 137 0.64 7.19 -12.95
N TYR A 138 -0.31 8.04 -12.58
CA TYR A 138 -1.48 8.38 -13.40
C TYR A 138 -1.69 9.90 -13.49
N PRO A 139 -0.80 10.64 -14.16
CA PRO A 139 -0.84 12.10 -14.24
C PRO A 139 -2.09 12.65 -14.93
N LEU A 140 -2.73 11.84 -15.79
CA LEU A 140 -3.92 12.25 -16.57
C LEU A 140 -5.25 11.86 -15.90
N HIS A 141 -5.24 10.99 -14.88
CA HIS A 141 -6.46 10.62 -14.15
C HIS A 141 -7.23 11.78 -13.53
N PRO A 142 -6.63 12.81 -12.91
CA PRO A 142 -7.41 13.95 -12.43
C PRO A 142 -8.09 14.72 -13.57
N LEU A 143 -7.44 14.84 -14.73
CA LEU A 143 -8.03 15.53 -15.88
C LEU A 143 -9.20 14.74 -16.47
N LEU A 144 -9.07 13.42 -16.53
CA LEU A 144 -10.16 12.51 -16.89
C LEU A 144 -11.32 12.60 -15.90
N LEU A 145 -11.04 12.61 -14.60
CA LEU A 145 -12.05 12.78 -13.56
C LEU A 145 -12.76 14.15 -13.69
N VAL A 146 -12.00 15.23 -13.88
CA VAL A 146 -12.55 16.58 -14.11
C VAL A 146 -13.43 16.61 -15.36
N LEU A 147 -13.01 15.96 -16.46
CA LEU A 147 -13.78 15.87 -17.70
C LEU A 147 -15.11 15.13 -17.49
N VAL A 148 -15.08 13.99 -16.80
CA VAL A 148 -16.28 13.20 -16.46
C VAL A 148 -17.22 14.03 -15.58
N LEU A 149 -16.69 14.73 -14.57
CA LEU A 149 -17.51 15.60 -13.73
C LEU A 149 -18.04 16.82 -14.50
N LEU A 150 -17.33 17.35 -15.48
CA LEU A 150 -17.82 18.42 -16.38
C LEU A 150 -18.99 17.96 -17.24
N ILE A 151 -18.92 16.73 -17.76
CA ILE A 151 -20.02 16.10 -18.50
C ILE A 151 -21.24 15.93 -17.58
N LEU A 152 -21.03 15.45 -16.35
CA LEU A 152 -22.09 15.31 -15.35
C LEU A 152 -22.68 16.68 -14.93
N TYR A 153 -21.82 17.69 -14.74
CA TYR A 153 -22.20 19.07 -14.44
C TYR A 153 -23.10 19.65 -15.53
N ARG A 154 -22.75 19.46 -16.81
CA ARG A 154 -23.57 19.89 -17.94
C ARG A 154 -24.93 19.19 -17.98
N LEU A 155 -25.00 17.97 -17.47
CA LEU A 155 -26.23 17.17 -17.42
C LEU A 155 -27.12 17.50 -16.20
N HIS A 156 -26.56 18.14 -15.16
CA HIS A 156 -27.25 18.37 -13.90
C HIS A 156 -27.82 19.78 -13.78
N ARG A 157 -29.07 19.89 -13.31
CA ARG A 157 -29.83 21.16 -13.24
C ARG A 157 -29.26 22.18 -12.23
N HIS A 158 -28.44 21.71 -11.28
CA HIS A 158 -27.82 22.55 -10.23
C HIS A 158 -26.29 22.41 -10.21
N PRO A 159 -25.58 23.22 -11.01
CA PRO A 159 -24.15 23.09 -11.24
C PRO A 159 -23.24 23.36 -10.02
N LEU A 160 -23.65 24.26 -9.12
CA LEU A 160 -22.81 24.78 -8.05
C LEU A 160 -22.41 23.74 -6.98
N VAL A 161 -23.23 22.71 -6.77
CA VAL A 161 -22.96 21.64 -5.78
C VAL A 161 -21.78 20.76 -6.19
N LEU A 162 -21.48 20.68 -7.50
CA LEU A 162 -20.40 19.85 -8.04
C LEU A 162 -19.04 20.57 -8.11
N ILE A 163 -19.00 21.91 -8.02
CA ILE A 163 -17.76 22.69 -8.13
C ILE A 163 -16.89 22.54 -6.88
N LEU A 164 -17.49 22.56 -5.69
CA LEU A 164 -16.77 22.47 -4.43
C LEU A 164 -15.98 21.14 -4.27
N PRO A 165 -16.58 19.94 -4.46
CA PRO A 165 -15.83 18.69 -4.37
C PRO A 165 -14.78 18.53 -5.48
N LEU A 166 -14.98 19.18 -6.64
CA LEU A 166 -14.03 19.16 -7.74
C LEU A 166 -12.79 19.99 -7.44
N PHE A 167 -12.98 21.18 -6.87
CA PHE A 167 -11.89 22.06 -6.44
C PHE A 167 -11.05 21.42 -5.32
N THR A 168 -11.71 20.81 -4.32
CA THR A 168 -10.99 20.15 -3.22
C THR A 168 -10.17 18.97 -3.69
N LEU A 169 -10.70 18.14 -4.60
CA LEU A 169 -10.00 16.97 -5.12
C LEU A 169 -8.82 17.37 -6.02
N PHE A 170 -8.98 18.39 -6.86
CA PHE A 170 -7.88 18.94 -7.66
C PHE A 170 -6.77 19.56 -6.80
N PHE A 171 -7.15 20.30 -5.74
CA PHE A 171 -6.20 20.87 -4.79
C PHE A 171 -5.40 19.80 -4.04
N LEU A 172 -6.08 18.77 -3.51
CA LEU A 172 -5.45 17.61 -2.88
C LEU A 172 -4.46 16.92 -3.83
N TRP A 173 -4.81 16.83 -5.12
CA TRP A 173 -3.95 16.22 -6.12
C TRP A 173 -2.68 17.01 -6.39
N ILE A 174 -2.76 18.35 -6.47
CA ILE A 174 -1.57 19.22 -6.58
C ILE A 174 -0.67 19.08 -5.36
N VAL A 175 -1.24 19.10 -4.15
CA VAL A 175 -0.46 18.93 -2.91
C VAL A 175 0.26 17.58 -2.89
N ALA A 176 -0.43 16.50 -3.28
CA ALA A 176 0.18 15.18 -3.40
C ALA A 176 1.31 15.14 -4.43
N LEU A 177 1.14 15.81 -5.58
CA LEU A 177 2.17 15.88 -6.62
C LEU A 177 3.40 16.68 -6.18
N ILE A 178 3.21 17.79 -5.47
CA ILE A 178 4.30 18.55 -4.86
C ILE A 178 5.03 17.69 -3.83
N TYR A 179 4.30 17.07 -2.90
CA TYR A 179 4.89 16.27 -1.85
C TYR A 179 5.69 15.08 -2.41
N THR A 180 5.15 14.38 -3.41
CA THR A 180 5.83 13.27 -4.08
C THR A 180 7.02 13.67 -4.91
N SER A 181 7.02 14.88 -5.51
CA SER A 181 8.19 15.40 -6.22
C SER A 181 9.36 15.73 -5.29
N LEU A 182 9.05 16.06 -4.02
CA LEU A 182 10.04 16.37 -2.99
C LEU A 182 10.58 15.11 -2.28
N THR A 183 9.82 14.00 -2.30
CA THR A 183 10.28 12.71 -1.78
C THR A 183 10.93 11.89 -2.90
N PRO A 184 12.24 11.58 -2.84
CA PRO A 184 12.89 10.79 -3.87
C PRO A 184 12.29 9.38 -3.94
N LEU A 185 11.89 8.97 -5.15
CA LEU A 185 11.49 7.60 -5.46
C LEU A 185 12.63 6.65 -5.08
N PRO A 186 12.36 5.50 -4.44
CA PRO A 186 13.37 4.45 -4.32
C PRO A 186 13.76 4.00 -5.73
N ARG A 187 15.04 4.20 -6.09
CA ARG A 187 15.61 3.58 -7.29
C ARG A 187 15.61 2.08 -7.06
N HIS A 188 14.68 1.37 -7.69
CA HIS A 188 14.79 -0.07 -7.84
C HIS A 188 16.08 -0.35 -8.64
N ALA A 189 17.08 -0.93 -7.97
CA ALA A 189 18.20 -1.62 -8.59
C ALA A 189 17.89 -3.12 -8.65
#